data_AF-A0A7X0DDY0-F1
#
_entry.id   AF-A0A7X0DDY0-F1
#
_cell.length_a   1.000
_cell.length_b   1.000
_cell.length_c   1.000
_cell.angle_alpha   90.00
_cell.angle_beta   90.00
_cell.angle_gamma   90.00
#
_symmetry.space_group_name_H-M   'P 1'
#
loop_
_entity.id
_entity.type
_entity.pdbx_description
1 polymer ?
#
loop_
_entity_poly.entity_id
_entity_poly.type
_entity_poly.pdbx_seq_one_letter_code
_entity_poly.pdbx_strand_id
1 'polypeptide(L)'
;MATGVNTELDHDQHRTQRFMIGLGRGGAGALIFGLPMLMTMELWHLGFYIERYRLLLLLLLNIPLLLVLAHRIGFEETFTWREAARDAVIAYAIAIVMSVLVLLLFGNIKPGMPDSEILGKIAIQAVPASIGALLGRSQFGGQNDEEAEQQDEKEDSEISTSYGRELFMMAIGALFLSLNVAPTEEIILISFKMTAWHALVMIVASILIMHGFVYAVAFRGTHELTEDTPGSHAFIRFTLPGYMVALGISFYVLWTFGRLDDTAGMQALMSAIVLSFPGAIGAAAARLIL
;
A
#
# COMPACT_ATOMS: atom_id res chain seq x y z
N MET A 1 13.16 -18.34 46.78
CA MET A 1 11.91 -18.61 46.02
C MET A 1 11.11 -17.34 45.68
N ALA A 2 11.43 -16.15 46.21
CA ALA A 2 10.73 -14.89 45.89
C ALA A 2 11.35 -14.06 44.74
N THR A 3 12.51 -14.47 44.21
CA THR A 3 13.24 -13.72 43.18
C THR A 3 12.84 -14.07 41.74
N GLY A 4 12.22 -15.23 41.50
CA GLY A 4 11.75 -15.64 40.16
C GLY A 4 10.39 -15.08 39.77
N VAL A 5 9.51 -14.80 40.74
CA VAL A 5 8.15 -14.28 40.48
C VAL A 5 8.19 -12.81 40.00
N ASN A 6 9.14 -12.02 40.51
CA ASN A 6 9.29 -10.63 40.08
C ASN A 6 9.85 -10.50 38.67
N THR A 7 10.65 -11.46 38.19
CA THR A 7 11.22 -11.43 36.83
C THR A 7 10.18 -11.80 35.76
N GLU A 8 9.28 -12.75 36.05
CA GLU A 8 8.19 -13.10 35.12
C GLU A 8 7.15 -11.97 34.97
N LEU A 9 6.78 -11.31 36.07
CA LEU A 9 5.83 -10.19 36.04
C LEU A 9 6.36 -8.98 35.28
N ASP A 10 7.67 -8.69 35.39
CA ASP A 10 8.32 -7.57 34.70
C ASP A 10 8.46 -7.85 33.19
N HIS A 11 8.80 -9.09 32.82
CA HIS A 11 8.82 -9.53 31.41
C HIS A 11 7.45 -9.44 30.74
N ASP A 12 6.37 -9.81 31.43
CA ASP A 12 5.00 -9.73 30.89
C ASP A 12 4.50 -8.29 30.75
N GLN A 13 4.87 -7.39 31.67
CA GLN A 13 4.56 -5.96 31.55
C GLN A 13 5.29 -5.32 30.36
N HIS A 14 6.59 -5.58 30.21
CA HIS A 14 7.36 -5.09 29.06
C HIS A 14 6.86 -5.65 27.71
N ARG A 15 6.39 -6.90 27.69
CA ARG A 15 5.79 -7.50 26.48
C ARG A 15 4.45 -6.85 26.13
N THR A 16 3.60 -6.62 27.13
CA THR A 16 2.30 -5.95 26.97
C THR A 16 2.46 -4.52 26.49
N GLN A 17 3.40 -3.77 27.08
CA GLN A 17 3.66 -2.38 26.69
C GLN A 17 4.16 -2.28 25.24
N ARG A 18 5.10 -3.14 24.83
CA ARG A 18 5.56 -3.21 23.44
C ARG A 18 4.44 -3.55 22.47
N PHE A 19 3.55 -4.47 22.85
CA PHE A 19 2.38 -4.82 22.04
C PHE A 19 1.41 -3.66 21.87
N MET A 20 1.09 -2.93 22.96
CA MET A 20 0.21 -1.75 22.89
C MET A 20 0.81 -0.62 22.06
N ILE A 21 2.13 -0.38 22.15
CA ILE A 21 2.82 0.60 21.32
C ILE A 21 2.75 0.17 19.84
N GLY A 22 2.95 -1.12 19.54
CA GLY A 22 2.80 -1.66 18.19
C GLY A 22 1.39 -1.50 17.63
N LEU A 23 0.35 -1.70 18.47
CA LEU A 23 -1.05 -1.46 18.10
C LEU A 23 -1.31 0.02 17.82
N GLY A 24 -0.78 0.93 18.66
CA GLY A 24 -0.91 2.38 18.47
C GLY A 24 -0.24 2.85 17.18
N ARG A 25 0.94 2.35 16.86
CA ARG A 25 1.67 2.62 15.60
C ARG A 25 0.91 2.10 14.38
N GLY A 26 0.34 0.90 14.48
CA GLY A 26 -0.54 0.36 13.45
C GLY A 26 -1.81 1.19 13.27
N GLY A 27 -2.45 1.64 14.35
CA GLY A 27 -3.60 2.53 14.30
C GLY A 27 -3.26 3.88 13.65
N ALA A 28 -2.12 4.47 14.02
CA ALA A 28 -1.63 5.71 13.41
C ALA A 28 -1.34 5.54 11.92
N GLY A 29 -0.70 4.43 11.52
CA GLY A 29 -0.50 4.09 10.11
C GLY A 29 -1.81 3.94 9.36
N ALA A 30 -2.77 3.20 9.92
CA ALA A 30 -4.11 3.03 9.34
C ALA A 30 -4.80 4.37 9.09
N LEU A 31 -4.66 5.31 10.03
CA LEU A 31 -5.20 6.66 9.90
C LEU A 31 -4.43 7.48 8.89
N ILE A 32 -3.10 7.61 8.97
CA ILE A 32 -2.32 8.46 8.05
C ILE A 32 -2.57 8.08 6.59
N PHE A 33 -2.61 6.77 6.33
CA PHE A 33 -2.69 6.24 4.98
C PHE A 33 -4.13 5.92 4.53
N GLY A 34 -5.06 5.73 5.46
CA GLY A 34 -6.48 5.47 5.18
C GLY A 34 -7.38 6.69 5.32
N LEU A 35 -7.00 7.72 6.08
CA LEU A 35 -7.85 8.90 6.34
C LEU A 35 -8.32 9.61 5.07
N PRO A 36 -7.48 9.89 4.06
CA PRO A 36 -7.95 10.56 2.85
C PRO A 36 -9.14 9.82 2.22
N MET A 37 -9.05 8.48 2.17
CA MET A 37 -10.13 7.59 1.74
C MET A 37 -11.35 7.63 2.66
N LEU A 38 -11.12 7.49 3.97
CA LEU A 38 -12.16 7.52 5.00
C LEU A 38 -12.96 8.83 5.02
N MET A 39 -12.43 9.91 4.44
CA MET A 39 -13.04 11.24 4.38
C MET A 39 -13.89 11.48 3.11
N THR A 40 -13.79 10.62 2.10
CA THR A 40 -14.44 10.85 0.81
C THR A 40 -15.87 10.33 0.79
N MET A 41 -16.79 11.21 0.36
CA MET A 41 -18.21 10.88 0.19
C MET A 41 -18.40 9.70 -0.78
N GLU A 42 -17.63 9.68 -1.86
CA GLU A 42 -17.65 8.64 -2.88
C GLU A 42 -17.44 7.24 -2.30
N LEU A 43 -16.48 7.08 -1.39
CA LEU A 43 -16.19 5.78 -0.79
C LEU A 43 -17.28 5.31 0.17
N TRP A 44 -17.91 6.25 0.87
CA TRP A 44 -19.05 5.94 1.75
C TRP A 44 -20.26 5.49 0.93
N HIS A 45 -20.51 6.13 -0.21
CA HIS A 45 -21.61 5.81 -1.11
C HIS A 45 -21.35 4.52 -1.91
N LEU A 46 -20.11 4.24 -2.30
CA LEU A 46 -19.73 2.98 -2.95
C LEU A 46 -20.04 1.77 -2.07
N GLY A 47 -20.00 1.92 -0.73
CA GLY A 47 -20.45 0.88 0.20
C GLY A 47 -21.89 0.41 0.00
N PHE A 48 -22.74 1.20 -0.67
CA PHE A 48 -24.12 0.83 -1.01
C PHE A 48 -24.24 0.13 -2.36
N TYR A 49 -23.61 0.66 -3.41
CA TYR A 49 -23.88 0.26 -4.81
C TYR A 49 -22.80 -0.63 -5.43
N ILE A 50 -21.66 -0.87 -4.76
CA ILE A 50 -20.60 -1.71 -5.32
C ILE A 50 -21.13 -3.14 -5.59
N GLU A 51 -20.76 -3.69 -6.74
CA GLU A 51 -21.10 -5.07 -7.06
C GLU A 51 -20.39 -6.01 -6.07
N ARG A 52 -21.16 -6.87 -5.41
CA ARG A 52 -20.68 -7.72 -4.31
C ARG A 52 -19.50 -8.60 -4.69
N TYR A 53 -19.42 -9.05 -5.95
CA TYR A 53 -18.31 -9.87 -6.42
C TYR A 53 -17.01 -9.06 -6.59
N ARG A 54 -17.08 -7.77 -6.96
CA ARG A 54 -15.90 -6.89 -7.05
C ARG A 54 -15.36 -6.58 -5.67
N LEU A 55 -16.26 -6.30 -4.71
CA LEU A 55 -15.88 -6.15 -3.30
C LEU A 55 -15.25 -7.44 -2.76
N LEU A 56 -15.89 -8.59 -3.00
CA LEU A 56 -15.35 -9.88 -2.56
C LEU A 56 -13.96 -10.14 -3.16
N LEU A 57 -13.77 -9.87 -4.45
CA LEU A 57 -12.48 -10.00 -5.12
C LEU A 57 -11.44 -9.07 -4.49
N LEU A 58 -11.78 -7.80 -4.23
CA LEU A 58 -10.89 -6.85 -3.57
C LEU A 58 -10.46 -7.34 -2.19
N LEU A 59 -11.38 -7.87 -1.39
CA LEU A 59 -11.08 -8.42 -0.06
C LEU A 59 -10.21 -9.68 -0.15
N LEU A 60 -10.53 -10.58 -1.09
CA LEU A 60 -9.76 -11.81 -1.31
C LEU A 60 -8.34 -11.52 -1.80
N LEU A 61 -8.15 -10.46 -2.60
CA LEU A 61 -6.83 -10.03 -3.07
C LEU A 61 -6.06 -9.27 -1.99
N ASN A 62 -6.76 -8.60 -1.07
CA ASN A 62 -6.14 -7.91 0.06
C ASN A 62 -5.43 -8.87 1.03
N ILE A 63 -5.95 -10.08 1.26
CA ILE A 63 -5.34 -11.06 2.16
C ILE A 63 -3.91 -11.46 1.73
N PRO A 64 -3.69 -12.01 0.51
CA PRO A 64 -2.34 -12.35 0.05
C PRO A 64 -1.47 -11.10 -0.09
N LEU A 65 -2.04 -9.95 -0.45
CA LEU A 65 -1.32 -8.67 -0.48
C LEU A 65 -0.72 -8.34 0.88
N LEU A 66 -1.52 -8.34 1.95
CA LEU A 66 -1.05 -8.06 3.31
C LEU A 66 -0.05 -9.09 3.80
N LEU A 67 -0.26 -10.36 3.47
CA LEU A 67 0.62 -11.44 3.90
C LEU A 67 2.00 -11.34 3.23
N VAL A 68 2.05 -11.04 1.93
CA VAL A 68 3.33 -10.77 1.26
C VAL A 68 3.95 -9.49 1.77
N LEU A 69 3.17 -8.42 1.96
CA LEU A 69 3.69 -7.16 2.48
C LEU A 69 4.29 -7.34 3.89
N ALA A 70 3.65 -8.13 4.75
CA ALA A 70 4.12 -8.41 6.10
C ALA A 70 5.41 -9.23 6.08
N HIS A 71 5.48 -10.24 5.21
CA HIS A 71 6.67 -11.05 5.05
C HIS A 71 7.85 -10.27 4.45
N ARG A 72 7.58 -9.26 3.61
CA ARG A 72 8.63 -8.47 2.95
C ARG A 72 9.14 -7.31 3.81
N ILE A 73 8.28 -6.74 4.63
CA ILE A 73 8.60 -5.62 5.52
C ILE A 73 9.08 -6.10 6.90
N GLY A 74 8.82 -7.35 7.27
CA GLY A 74 9.47 -8.00 8.41
C GLY A 74 10.94 -8.23 8.10
N PHE A 75 11.81 -7.27 8.44
CA PHE A 75 13.24 -7.21 8.12
C PHE A 75 14.12 -8.18 8.94
N GLU A 76 13.67 -9.40 9.28
CA GLU A 76 14.46 -10.38 10.04
C GLU A 76 14.62 -11.71 9.29
N GLU A 77 15.83 -12.29 9.29
CA GLU A 77 16.13 -13.60 8.65
C GLU A 77 15.36 -14.78 9.27
N THR A 78 14.73 -14.59 10.43
CA THR A 78 13.91 -15.59 11.14
C THR A 78 12.41 -15.43 10.92
N PHE A 79 11.96 -14.56 10.00
CA PHE A 79 10.54 -14.27 9.82
C PHE A 79 9.80 -15.43 9.13
N THR A 80 8.99 -16.15 9.91
CA THR A 80 8.19 -17.27 9.39
C THR A 80 6.91 -16.77 8.71
N TRP A 81 6.40 -17.51 7.71
CA TRP A 81 5.08 -17.24 7.11
C TRP A 81 3.93 -17.17 8.12
N ARG A 82 4.10 -17.83 9.28
CA ARG A 82 3.14 -17.78 10.38
C ARG A 82 3.13 -16.41 11.07
N GLU A 83 4.28 -15.79 11.25
CA GLU A 83 4.39 -14.44 11.80
C GLU A 83 3.87 -13.39 10.84
N ALA A 84 4.16 -13.54 9.54
CA ALA A 84 3.58 -12.71 8.49
C ALA A 84 2.06 -12.79 8.46
N ALA A 85 1.49 -14.00 8.57
CA ALA A 85 0.05 -14.19 8.65
C ALA A 85 -0.54 -13.54 9.92
N ARG A 86 0.13 -13.68 11.07
CA ARG A 86 -0.29 -13.02 12.32
C ARG A 86 -0.31 -11.51 12.17
N ASP A 87 0.75 -10.93 11.61
CA ASP A 87 0.88 -9.49 11.47
C ASP A 87 -0.10 -8.92 10.43
N ALA A 88 -0.35 -9.63 9.33
CA ALA A 88 -1.40 -9.29 8.37
C ALA A 88 -2.81 -9.31 9.01
N VAL A 89 -3.12 -10.32 9.83
CA VAL A 89 -4.40 -10.41 10.55
C VAL A 89 -4.54 -9.28 11.56
N ILE A 90 -3.48 -8.96 12.33
CA ILE A 90 -3.48 -7.84 13.27
C ILE A 90 -3.69 -6.51 12.52
N ALA A 91 -2.96 -6.28 11.44
CA ALA A 91 -3.09 -5.06 10.63
C ALA A 91 -4.52 -4.92 10.05
N TYR A 92 -5.10 -6.01 9.56
CA TYR A 92 -6.47 -5.99 9.04
C TYR A 92 -7.51 -5.77 10.16
N ALA A 93 -7.32 -6.37 11.33
CA ALA A 93 -8.18 -6.13 12.50
C ALA A 93 -8.14 -4.67 12.97
N ILE A 94 -6.93 -4.08 13.06
CA ILE A 94 -6.77 -2.65 13.35
C ILE A 94 -7.52 -1.82 12.30
N ALA A 95 -7.35 -2.12 11.02
CA ALA A 95 -8.00 -1.38 9.94
C ALA A 95 -9.54 -1.42 10.02
N ILE A 96 -10.11 -2.57 10.35
CA ILE A 96 -11.56 -2.71 10.58
C ILE A 96 -12.00 -1.84 11.75
N VAL A 97 -11.32 -1.93 12.90
CA VAL A 97 -11.65 -1.13 14.09
C VAL A 97 -11.53 0.36 13.79
N MET A 98 -10.45 0.79 13.16
CA MET A 98 -10.24 2.19 12.79
C MET A 98 -11.29 2.68 11.79
N SER A 99 -11.66 1.87 10.80
CA SER A 99 -12.72 2.22 9.85
C SER A 99 -14.07 2.39 10.55
N VAL A 100 -14.44 1.48 11.46
CA VAL A 100 -15.65 1.58 12.28
C VAL A 100 -15.65 2.86 13.12
N LEU A 101 -14.55 3.10 13.87
CA LEU A 101 -14.44 4.27 14.74
C LEU A 101 -14.57 5.57 13.96
N VAL A 102 -13.88 5.69 12.83
CA VAL A 102 -13.90 6.90 12.00
C VAL A 102 -15.28 7.10 11.34
N LEU A 103 -15.91 6.03 10.84
CA LEU A 103 -17.25 6.14 10.25
C LEU A 103 -18.34 6.48 11.28
N LEU A 104 -18.21 5.99 12.51
CA LEU A 104 -19.07 6.40 13.62
C LEU A 104 -18.83 7.87 13.97
N LEU A 105 -17.56 8.29 14.06
CA LEU A 105 -17.19 9.67 14.37
C LEU A 105 -17.74 10.66 13.35
N PHE A 106 -17.70 10.33 12.05
CA PHE A 106 -18.24 11.16 10.98
C PHE A 106 -19.76 11.03 10.80
N GLY A 107 -20.42 10.16 11.59
CA GLY A 107 -21.87 9.95 11.48
C GLY A 107 -22.29 9.26 10.17
N ASN A 108 -21.37 8.54 9.53
CA ASN A 108 -21.64 7.79 8.30
C ASN A 108 -22.19 6.39 8.56
N ILE A 109 -22.06 5.90 9.79
CA ILE A 109 -22.82 4.76 10.34
C ILE A 109 -23.87 5.34 11.29
N LYS A 110 -25.16 5.09 11.01
CA LYS A 110 -26.29 5.59 11.79
C LYS A 110 -27.14 4.43 12.31
N PRO A 111 -27.78 4.58 13.49
CA PRO A 111 -28.79 3.62 13.94
C PRO A 111 -29.92 3.48 12.92
N GLY A 112 -30.31 2.25 12.57
CA GLY A 112 -31.36 1.95 11.59
C GLY A 112 -30.89 1.75 10.15
N MET A 113 -29.59 1.82 9.89
CA MET A 113 -28.99 1.50 8.60
C MET A 113 -28.97 -0.03 8.36
N PRO A 114 -29.23 -0.52 7.13
CA PRO A 114 -29.13 -1.95 6.83
C PRO A 114 -27.71 -2.49 7.06
N ASP A 115 -27.60 -3.68 7.65
CA ASP A 115 -26.30 -4.31 7.96
C ASP A 115 -25.39 -4.45 6.74
N SER A 116 -25.97 -4.69 5.56
CA SER A 116 -25.21 -4.80 4.31
C SER A 116 -24.50 -3.48 3.94
N GLU A 117 -25.11 -2.34 4.24
CA GLU A 117 -24.52 -1.03 3.96
C GLU A 117 -23.38 -0.73 4.93
N ILE A 118 -23.58 -1.04 6.22
CA ILE A 118 -22.56 -0.90 7.26
C ILE A 118 -21.35 -1.77 6.91
N LEU A 119 -21.57 -3.04 6.58
CA LEU A 119 -20.52 -3.97 6.20
C LEU A 119 -19.79 -3.55 4.92
N GLY A 120 -20.51 -3.06 3.91
CA GLY A 120 -19.90 -2.57 2.66
C GLY A 120 -18.97 -1.38 2.91
N LYS A 121 -19.41 -0.40 3.71
CA LYS A 121 -18.60 0.78 4.08
C LYS A 121 -17.32 0.38 4.83
N ILE A 122 -17.46 -0.49 5.83
CA ILE A 122 -16.31 -0.97 6.62
C ILE A 122 -15.35 -1.77 5.74
N ALA A 123 -15.87 -2.70 4.92
CA ALA A 123 -15.06 -3.60 4.11
C ALA A 123 -14.19 -2.85 3.09
N ILE A 124 -14.77 -1.88 2.37
CA ILE A 124 -14.01 -1.09 1.38
C ILE A 124 -12.89 -0.29 2.05
N GLN A 125 -13.17 0.28 3.23
CA GLN A 125 -12.23 1.16 3.95
C GLN A 125 -11.12 0.40 4.67
N ALA A 126 -11.42 -0.81 5.14
CA ALA A 126 -10.45 -1.66 5.80
C ALA A 126 -9.26 -2.03 4.88
N VAL A 127 -9.46 -2.05 3.55
CA VAL A 127 -8.41 -2.39 2.59
C VAL A 127 -7.24 -1.40 2.63
N PRO A 128 -7.40 -0.11 2.25
CA PRO A 128 -6.29 0.85 2.32
C PRO A 128 -5.81 1.09 3.77
N ALA A 129 -6.72 1.09 4.75
CA ALA A 129 -6.36 1.23 6.15
C ALA A 129 -5.47 0.08 6.65
N SER A 130 -5.63 -1.15 6.13
CA SER A 130 -4.80 -2.30 6.52
C SER A 130 -3.39 -2.27 5.94
N ILE A 131 -3.24 -1.78 4.70
CA ILE A 131 -1.94 -1.48 4.11
C ILE A 131 -1.24 -0.43 4.98
N GLY A 132 -1.95 0.64 5.32
CA GLY A 132 -1.47 1.69 6.22
C GLY A 132 -1.07 1.18 7.60
N ALA A 133 -1.87 0.30 8.20
CA ALA A 133 -1.61 -0.26 9.52
C ALA A 133 -0.32 -1.08 9.55
N LEU A 134 -0.11 -1.88 8.50
CA LEU A 134 1.06 -2.73 8.38
C LEU A 134 2.32 -1.87 8.18
N LEU A 135 2.27 -0.87 7.30
CA LEU A 135 3.36 0.10 7.08
C LEU A 135 3.65 0.95 8.31
N GLY A 136 2.63 1.43 9.02
CA GLY A 136 2.84 2.24 10.24
C GLY A 136 3.50 1.44 11.36
N ARG A 137 3.10 0.16 11.51
CA ARG A 137 3.69 -0.71 12.52
C ARG A 137 5.17 -1.00 12.23
N SER A 138 5.57 -1.13 10.97
CA SER A 138 6.97 -1.33 10.59
C SER A 138 7.80 -0.03 10.63
N GLN A 139 7.26 1.10 10.17
CA GLN A 139 8.01 2.36 10.05
C GLN A 139 8.10 3.15 11.35
N PHE A 140 7.05 3.16 12.17
CA PHE A 140 7.07 3.84 13.48
C PHE A 140 7.64 2.96 14.58
N GLY A 141 7.72 1.65 14.31
CA GLY A 141 8.44 0.66 15.10
C GLY A 141 9.93 0.90 15.03
N GLY A 142 10.44 1.91 15.73
CA GLY A 142 11.87 2.17 15.79
C GLY A 142 12.65 0.87 16.00
N GLN A 143 13.57 0.59 15.08
CA GLN A 143 14.80 -0.14 15.39
C GLN A 143 15.32 0.40 16.72
N ASN A 144 15.50 -0.47 17.72
CA ASN A 144 16.22 -0.33 19.00
C ASN A 144 15.64 -1.38 19.98
N ASP A 145 16.37 -2.31 20.59
CA ASP A 145 17.72 -2.22 21.19
C ASP A 145 18.41 -3.60 21.35
N GLU A 146 18.70 -4.36 20.29
CA GLU A 146 19.66 -5.51 20.38
C GLU A 146 20.59 -5.70 19.17
N GLU A 147 20.54 -4.85 18.14
CA GLU A 147 21.19 -5.17 16.85
C GLU A 147 22.14 -4.09 16.30
N ALA A 148 22.89 -3.44 17.18
CA ALA A 148 24.01 -2.56 16.80
C ALA A 148 25.36 -3.31 16.67
N GLU A 149 25.39 -4.65 16.80
CA GLU A 149 26.63 -5.45 16.76
C GLU A 149 26.69 -6.49 15.62
N GLN A 150 25.82 -6.43 14.61
CA GLN A 150 25.92 -7.30 13.42
C GLN A 150 25.91 -6.52 12.10
N GLN A 151 26.40 -5.28 12.11
CA GLN A 151 26.52 -4.46 10.89
C GLN A 151 27.84 -4.63 10.12
N ASP A 152 28.79 -5.45 10.58
CA ASP A 152 30.14 -5.53 9.98
C ASP A 152 30.50 -6.87 9.30
N GLU A 153 29.58 -7.82 9.12
CA GLU A 153 29.90 -9.08 8.40
C GLU A 153 28.73 -9.59 7.54
N LYS A 154 28.37 -8.91 6.44
CA LYS A 154 27.62 -9.55 5.34
C LYS A 154 28.04 -9.06 3.96
N GLU A 155 29.28 -9.36 3.60
CA GLU A 155 29.64 -9.69 2.22
C GLU A 155 29.01 -11.05 1.86
N ASP A 156 28.60 -11.19 0.60
CA ASP A 156 28.28 -12.46 -0.08
C ASP A 156 26.99 -13.22 0.28
N SER A 157 25.83 -12.60 0.02
CA SER A 157 24.68 -13.38 -0.50
C SER A 157 24.06 -12.72 -1.72
N GLU A 158 24.60 -13.12 -2.88
CA GLU A 158 24.05 -13.10 -4.23
C GLU A 158 22.96 -12.06 -4.55
N ILE A 159 23.43 -11.05 -5.30
CA ILE A 159 22.70 -10.17 -6.21
C ILE A 159 21.72 -10.98 -7.07
N SER A 160 20.53 -11.22 -6.53
CA SER A 160 19.29 -11.47 -7.28
C SER A 160 18.09 -11.07 -6.42
N THR A 161 17.87 -9.75 -6.27
CA THR A 161 16.50 -9.28 -6.07
C THR A 161 15.70 -9.78 -7.27
N SER A 162 14.98 -10.90 -7.10
CA SER A 162 14.20 -11.50 -8.18
C SER A 162 13.36 -10.40 -8.82
N TYR A 163 13.55 -10.15 -10.11
CA TYR A 163 12.90 -9.07 -10.86
C TYR A 163 11.39 -8.93 -10.55
N GLY A 164 10.71 -10.06 -10.34
CA GLY A 164 9.29 -10.09 -9.95
C GLY A 164 9.00 -9.49 -8.57
N ARG A 165 9.94 -9.54 -7.62
CA ARG A 165 9.84 -8.92 -6.30
C ARG A 165 9.79 -7.39 -6.40
N GLU A 166 10.66 -6.81 -7.22
CA GLU A 166 10.66 -5.36 -7.44
C GLU A 166 9.37 -4.89 -8.11
N LEU A 167 8.93 -5.59 -9.17
CA LEU A 167 7.66 -5.27 -9.84
C LEU A 167 6.45 -5.44 -8.91
N PHE A 168 6.46 -6.43 -8.01
CA PHE A 168 5.40 -6.62 -7.04
C PHE A 168 5.32 -5.46 -6.05
N MET A 169 6.46 -4.98 -5.55
CA MET A 169 6.50 -3.83 -4.66
C MET A 169 6.06 -2.54 -5.36
N MET A 170 6.44 -2.37 -6.63
CA MET A 170 5.90 -1.30 -7.47
C MET A 170 4.37 -1.39 -7.60
N ALA A 171 3.81 -2.60 -7.76
CA ALA A 171 2.37 -2.81 -7.81
C ALA A 171 1.69 -2.41 -6.49
N ILE A 172 2.28 -2.75 -5.33
CA ILE A 172 1.77 -2.35 -4.01
C ILE A 172 1.77 -0.83 -3.87
N GLY A 173 2.87 -0.17 -4.22
CA GLY A 173 2.99 1.28 -4.17
C GLY A 173 1.98 1.97 -5.09
N ALA A 174 1.85 1.49 -6.33
CA ALA A 174 0.86 1.99 -7.26
C ALA A 174 -0.57 1.78 -6.74
N LEU A 175 -0.87 0.60 -6.20
CA LEU A 175 -2.18 0.27 -5.65
C LEU A 175 -2.51 1.18 -4.47
N PHE A 176 -1.55 1.40 -3.58
CA PHE A 176 -1.72 2.23 -2.40
C PHE A 176 -2.09 3.68 -2.75
N LEU A 177 -1.36 4.31 -3.68
CA LEU A 177 -1.67 5.67 -4.14
C LEU A 177 -2.95 5.70 -4.98
N SER A 178 -3.15 4.71 -5.85
CA SER A 178 -4.34 4.64 -6.71
C SER A 178 -5.61 4.48 -5.90
N LEU A 179 -5.60 3.63 -4.86
CA LEU A 179 -6.76 3.44 -3.99
C LEU A 179 -7.23 4.74 -3.38
N ASN A 180 -6.34 5.68 -3.04
CA ASN A 180 -6.70 6.95 -2.41
C ASN A 180 -7.43 7.94 -3.32
N VAL A 181 -7.35 7.77 -4.64
CA VAL A 181 -7.89 8.74 -5.61
C VAL A 181 -8.85 8.10 -6.62
N ALA A 182 -8.67 6.82 -6.95
CA ALA A 182 -9.52 6.09 -7.89
C ALA A 182 -11.03 6.10 -7.58
N PRO A 183 -11.48 5.97 -6.32
CA PRO A 183 -12.90 5.98 -6.04
C PRO A 183 -13.49 7.38 -6.14
N THR A 184 -12.71 8.44 -6.37
CA THR A 184 -13.23 9.81 -6.39
C THR A 184 -13.72 10.22 -7.78
N GLU A 185 -14.63 11.20 -7.85
CA GLU A 185 -15.16 11.69 -9.14
C GLU A 185 -14.12 12.50 -9.92
N GLU A 186 -13.12 13.07 -9.24
CA GLU A 186 -12.11 13.91 -9.86
C GLU A 186 -11.34 13.19 -10.96
N ILE A 187 -11.07 11.89 -10.81
CA ILE A 187 -10.38 11.10 -11.84
C ILE A 187 -11.17 11.11 -13.16
N ILE A 188 -12.49 10.92 -13.07
CA ILE A 188 -13.38 10.95 -14.23
C ILE A 188 -13.47 12.38 -14.78
N LEU A 189 -13.67 13.38 -13.93
CA LEU A 189 -13.81 14.78 -14.35
C LEU A 189 -12.54 15.31 -15.03
N ILE A 190 -11.35 14.97 -14.51
CA ILE A 190 -10.06 15.31 -15.13
C ILE A 190 -9.96 14.64 -16.50
N SER A 191 -10.32 13.37 -16.61
CA SER A 191 -10.25 12.66 -17.89
C SER A 191 -11.16 13.27 -18.96
N PHE A 192 -12.33 13.81 -18.60
CA PHE A 192 -13.19 14.57 -19.53
C PHE A 192 -12.64 15.94 -19.92
N LYS A 193 -11.86 16.59 -19.05
CA LYS A 193 -11.23 17.89 -19.34
C LYS A 193 -9.98 17.76 -20.21
N MET A 194 -9.34 16.59 -20.18
CA MET A 194 -8.10 16.33 -20.90
C MET A 194 -8.34 16.07 -22.39
N THR A 195 -7.48 16.65 -23.21
CA THR A 195 -7.34 16.25 -24.62
C THR A 195 -6.31 15.12 -24.74
N ALA A 196 -6.25 14.47 -25.91
CA ALA A 196 -5.25 13.44 -26.20
C ALA A 196 -3.81 13.94 -25.97
N TRP A 197 -3.54 15.24 -26.19
CA TRP A 197 -2.24 15.84 -25.91
C TRP A 197 -1.90 15.83 -24.42
N HIS A 198 -2.85 16.19 -23.55
CA HIS A 198 -2.65 16.14 -22.10
C HIS A 198 -2.36 14.72 -21.62
N ALA A 199 -3.03 13.72 -22.21
CA ALA A 199 -2.75 12.32 -21.91
C ALA A 199 -1.33 11.91 -22.29
N LEU A 200 -0.85 12.27 -23.49
CA LEU A 200 0.53 11.99 -23.90
C LEU A 200 1.55 12.65 -22.96
N VAL A 201 1.34 13.93 -22.62
CA VAL A 201 2.20 14.66 -21.68
C VAL A 201 2.19 14.01 -20.31
N MET A 202 1.03 13.55 -19.84
CA MET A 202 0.90 12.87 -18.54
C MET A 202 1.61 11.52 -18.50
N ILE A 203 1.54 10.72 -19.57
CA ILE A 203 2.30 9.48 -19.70
C ILE A 203 3.81 9.78 -19.61
N VAL A 204 4.29 10.73 -20.41
CA VAL A 204 5.71 11.11 -20.42
C VAL A 204 6.15 11.63 -19.06
N ALA A 205 5.36 12.51 -18.42
CA ALA A 205 5.65 13.03 -17.10
C ALA A 205 5.69 11.93 -16.03
N SER A 206 4.75 10.99 -16.07
CA SER A 206 4.73 9.84 -15.14
C SER A 206 5.99 8.99 -15.26
N ILE A 207 6.40 8.69 -16.50
CA ILE A 207 7.62 7.93 -16.80
C ILE A 207 8.87 8.69 -16.35
N LEU A 208 8.95 10.00 -16.62
CA LEU A 208 10.09 10.83 -16.22
C LEU A 208 10.23 10.94 -14.70
N ILE A 209 9.12 11.16 -13.98
CA ILE A 209 9.13 11.19 -12.51
C ILE A 209 9.57 9.83 -11.97
N MET A 210 8.98 8.74 -12.47
CA MET A 210 9.37 7.39 -12.05
C MET A 210 10.85 7.13 -12.32
N HIS A 211 11.37 7.52 -13.48
CA HIS A 211 12.78 7.39 -13.81
C HIS A 211 13.67 8.23 -12.89
N GLY A 212 13.26 9.46 -12.56
CA GLY A 212 13.96 10.33 -11.62
C GLY A 212 14.10 9.70 -10.24
N PHE A 213 13.05 9.03 -9.73
CA PHE A 213 13.12 8.28 -8.48
C PHE A 213 14.11 7.11 -8.58
N VAL A 214 14.06 6.32 -9.66
CA VAL A 214 15.01 5.22 -9.90
C VAL A 214 16.46 5.73 -9.91
N TYR A 215 16.72 6.85 -10.58
CA TYR A 215 18.04 7.45 -10.65
C TYR A 215 18.50 8.00 -9.30
N ALA A 216 17.60 8.63 -8.53
CA ALA A 216 17.91 9.12 -7.19
C ALA A 216 18.26 7.99 -6.20
N VAL A 217 17.63 6.80 -6.33
CA VAL A 217 17.95 5.61 -5.52
C VAL A 217 19.35 5.09 -5.85
N ALA A 218 19.71 5.04 -7.14
CA ALA A 218 21.02 4.57 -7.60
C ALA A 218 22.20 5.40 -7.05
N PHE A 219 21.95 6.63 -6.57
CA PHE A 219 22.96 7.48 -5.94
C PHE A 219 23.05 7.32 -4.41
N ARG A 220 22.05 6.72 -3.74
CA ARG A 220 22.03 6.59 -2.26
C ARG A 220 22.43 5.20 -1.74
N GLY A 221 22.40 4.16 -2.58
CA GLY A 221 22.86 2.81 -2.23
C GLY A 221 24.22 2.53 -2.85
N THR A 222 25.28 2.59 -2.05
CA THR A 222 26.67 2.41 -2.48
C THR A 222 26.95 0.97 -2.90
N HIS A 223 26.98 0.69 -4.21
CA HIS A 223 28.00 -0.10 -4.91
C HIS A 223 27.63 -0.13 -6.39
N GLU A 224 28.66 0.03 -7.21
CA GLU A 224 28.63 0.00 -8.66
C GLU A 224 27.54 -0.95 -9.19
N LEU A 225 26.47 -0.36 -9.74
CA LEU A 225 25.99 -0.87 -11.03
C LEU A 225 27.28 -0.92 -11.85
N THR A 226 27.82 -2.14 -12.05
CA THR A 226 29.07 -2.41 -12.77
C THR A 226 29.27 -1.33 -13.80
N GLU A 227 30.42 -0.63 -13.80
CA GLU A 227 30.71 0.63 -14.53
C GLU A 227 30.24 0.67 -16.01
N ASP A 228 29.80 -0.46 -16.57
CA ASP A 228 29.24 -0.69 -17.90
C ASP A 228 27.71 -0.89 -18.00
N THR A 229 26.87 -0.64 -16.99
CA THR A 229 25.40 -0.73 -17.16
C THR A 229 24.81 0.62 -17.58
N PRO A 230 24.54 0.87 -18.89
CA PRO A 230 24.05 2.18 -19.33
C PRO A 230 22.69 2.49 -18.70
N GLY A 231 22.43 3.76 -18.35
CA GLY A 231 21.15 4.21 -17.77
C GLY A 231 19.91 3.85 -18.60
N SER A 232 20.09 3.53 -19.89
CA SER A 232 19.06 2.97 -20.77
C SER A 232 18.57 1.58 -20.33
N HIS A 233 19.42 0.78 -19.70
CA HIS A 233 19.07 -0.55 -19.19
C HIS A 233 18.15 -0.45 -17.96
N ALA A 234 18.46 0.47 -17.03
CA ALA A 234 17.60 0.75 -15.88
C ALA A 234 16.23 1.31 -16.31
N PHE A 235 16.22 2.18 -17.33
CA PHE A 235 14.99 2.71 -17.92
C PHE A 235 14.11 1.60 -18.51
N ILE A 236 14.68 0.72 -19.34
CA ILE A 236 13.93 -0.35 -20.02
C ILE A 236 13.51 -1.45 -19.07
N ARG A 237 14.34 -1.83 -18.09
CA ARG A 237 14.02 -2.95 -17.18
C ARG A 237 13.10 -2.55 -16.04
N PHE A 238 13.21 -1.33 -15.53
CA PHE A 238 12.50 -0.94 -14.31
C PHE A 238 11.48 0.19 -14.52
N THR A 239 11.83 1.24 -15.26
CA THR A 239 10.91 2.38 -15.43
C THR A 239 9.73 2.02 -16.33
N LEU A 240 9.98 1.46 -17.52
CA LEU A 240 8.88 1.12 -18.44
C LEU A 240 7.96 0.03 -17.86
N PRO A 241 8.47 -1.11 -17.36
CA PRO A 241 7.64 -2.12 -16.71
C PRO A 241 6.93 -1.60 -15.46
N GLY A 242 7.59 -0.77 -14.64
CA GLY A 242 6.97 -0.13 -13.48
C GLY A 242 5.79 0.76 -13.87
N TYR A 243 5.91 1.53 -14.95
CA TYR A 243 4.80 2.34 -15.47
C TYR A 243 3.66 1.46 -16.01
N MET A 244 3.97 0.37 -16.72
CA MET A 244 2.96 -0.58 -17.19
C MET A 244 2.23 -1.25 -16.02
N VAL A 245 2.94 -1.57 -14.94
CA VAL A 245 2.34 -2.07 -13.69
C VAL A 245 1.42 -1.00 -13.09
N ALA A 246 1.85 0.25 -12.98
CA ALA A 246 1.02 1.34 -12.45
C ALA A 246 -0.25 1.57 -13.29
N LEU A 247 -0.13 1.51 -14.62
CA LEU A 247 -1.27 1.61 -15.54
C LEU A 247 -2.21 0.41 -15.41
N GLY A 248 -1.67 -0.80 -15.32
CA GLY A 248 -2.46 -2.02 -15.11
C GLY A 248 -3.22 -2.01 -13.78
N ILE A 249 -2.57 -1.58 -12.70
CA ILE A 249 -3.21 -1.36 -11.40
C ILE A 249 -4.29 -0.27 -11.50
N SER A 250 -4.05 0.79 -12.25
CA SER A 250 -5.05 1.85 -12.47
C SER A 250 -6.32 1.30 -13.13
N PHE A 251 -6.18 0.49 -14.17
CA PHE A 251 -7.32 -0.20 -14.79
C PHE A 251 -8.03 -1.12 -13.80
N TYR A 252 -7.28 -1.95 -13.06
CA TYR A 252 -7.85 -2.86 -12.07
C TYR A 252 -8.66 -2.12 -10.98
N VAL A 253 -8.13 -1.03 -10.45
CA VAL A 253 -8.79 -0.27 -9.38
C VAL A 253 -10.01 0.47 -9.92
N LEU A 254 -9.92 1.11 -11.09
CA LEU A 254 -11.08 1.75 -11.74
C LEU A 254 -12.20 0.74 -12.04
N TRP A 255 -11.83 -0.45 -12.51
CA TRP A 255 -12.77 -1.54 -12.71
C TRP A 255 -13.39 -1.99 -11.39
N THR A 256 -12.59 -2.16 -10.34
CA THR A 256 -13.08 -2.59 -9.01
C THR A 256 -14.16 -1.65 -8.47
N PHE A 257 -14.00 -0.33 -8.68
CA PHE A 257 -14.95 0.68 -8.23
C PHE A 257 -16.05 1.03 -9.24
N GLY A 258 -16.19 0.28 -10.34
CA GLY A 258 -17.25 0.51 -11.34
C GLY A 258 -17.06 1.75 -12.20
N ARG A 259 -15.89 2.40 -12.14
CA ARG A 259 -15.59 3.64 -12.88
C ARG A 259 -15.43 3.41 -14.39
N LEU A 260 -15.34 2.15 -14.83
CA LEU A 260 -15.23 1.77 -16.24
C LEU A 260 -16.54 1.24 -16.84
N ASP A 261 -17.59 1.06 -16.03
CA ASP A 261 -18.85 0.45 -16.49
C ASP A 261 -19.56 1.38 -17.49
N ASP A 262 -20.03 0.82 -18.60
CA ASP A 262 -20.70 1.54 -19.70
C ASP A 262 -19.92 2.75 -20.26
N THR A 263 -18.60 2.80 -20.05
CA THR A 263 -17.74 3.85 -20.58
C THR A 263 -17.15 3.49 -21.95
N ALA A 264 -17.02 4.48 -22.83
CA ALA A 264 -16.31 4.30 -24.09
C ALA A 264 -14.83 3.97 -23.84
N GLY A 265 -14.25 3.06 -24.63
CA GLY A 265 -12.86 2.59 -24.40
C GLY A 265 -11.81 3.70 -24.37
N MET A 266 -12.01 4.77 -25.14
CA MET A 266 -11.12 5.95 -25.08
C MET A 266 -11.23 6.68 -23.74
N GLN A 267 -12.44 6.84 -23.20
CA GLN A 267 -12.65 7.48 -21.90
C GLN A 267 -12.05 6.63 -20.77
N ALA A 268 -12.25 5.31 -20.81
CA ALA A 268 -11.64 4.37 -19.88
C ALA A 268 -10.11 4.49 -19.88
N LEU A 269 -9.50 4.58 -21.06
CA LEU A 269 -8.06 4.78 -21.21
C LEU A 269 -7.62 6.13 -20.63
N MET A 270 -8.36 7.22 -20.89
CA MET A 270 -8.04 8.54 -20.35
C MET A 270 -8.10 8.55 -18.81
N SER A 271 -9.13 7.95 -18.21
CA SER A 271 -9.23 7.82 -16.75
C SER A 271 -8.10 6.97 -16.17
N ALA A 272 -7.72 5.87 -16.85
CA ALA A 272 -6.58 5.04 -16.44
C ALA A 272 -5.25 5.80 -16.52
N ILE A 273 -5.05 6.64 -17.54
CA ILE A 273 -3.85 7.49 -17.66
C ILE A 273 -3.80 8.50 -16.51
N VAL A 274 -4.92 9.15 -16.18
CA VAL A 274 -5.02 10.08 -15.04
C VAL A 274 -4.63 9.39 -13.75
N LEU A 275 -5.19 8.20 -13.49
CA LEU A 275 -4.88 7.45 -12.28
C LEU A 275 -3.46 6.85 -12.28
N SER A 276 -2.91 6.55 -13.46
CA SER A 276 -1.53 6.05 -13.59
C SER A 276 -0.49 7.06 -13.13
N PHE A 277 -0.82 8.36 -13.10
CA PHE A 277 0.09 9.40 -12.61
C PHE A 277 0.41 9.25 -11.10
N PRO A 278 -0.56 9.32 -10.17
CA PRO A 278 -0.29 9.02 -8.76
C PRO A 278 0.16 7.55 -8.55
N GLY A 279 -0.35 6.61 -9.36
CA GLY A 279 0.10 5.22 -9.34
C GLY A 279 1.60 5.07 -9.66
N ALA A 280 2.11 5.81 -10.64
CA ALA A 280 3.52 5.81 -11.02
C ALA A 280 4.41 6.38 -9.90
N ILE A 281 3.96 7.43 -9.23
CA ILE A 281 4.65 7.98 -8.04
C ILE A 281 4.69 6.94 -6.93
N GLY A 282 3.56 6.26 -6.67
CA GLY A 282 3.49 5.19 -5.68
C GLY A 282 4.44 4.03 -6.00
N ALA A 283 4.46 3.56 -7.25
CA ALA A 283 5.38 2.52 -7.71
C ALA A 283 6.85 2.90 -7.52
N ALA A 284 7.21 4.14 -7.89
CA ALA A 284 8.55 4.68 -7.68
C ALA A 284 8.93 4.79 -6.21
N ALA A 285 8.02 5.30 -5.36
CA ALA A 285 8.26 5.47 -3.93
C ALA A 285 8.43 4.12 -3.21
N ALA A 286 7.67 3.09 -3.58
CA ALA A 286 7.83 1.75 -3.00
C ALA A 286 9.22 1.16 -3.27
N ARG A 287 9.88 1.56 -4.36
CA ARG A 287 11.26 1.15 -4.66
C ARG A 287 12.29 1.83 -3.76
N LEU A 288 12.03 3.06 -3.28
CA LEU A 288 12.94 3.74 -2.33
C LEU A 288 12.96 3.09 -0.94
N ILE A 289 11.94 2.29 -0.62
CA ILE A 289 11.78 1.64 0.69
C ILE A 289 12.41 0.23 0.67
N LEU A 290 12.65 -0.33 -0.53
CA LEU A 290 13.40 -1.56 -0.75
C LEU A 290 14.90 -1.31 -0.66
#